data_AF-A0A9P0PSJ1-F1
#
_entry.id   AF-A0A9P0PSJ1-F1
#
_cell.length_a   1.000
_cell.length_b   1.000
_cell.length_c   1.000
_cell.angle_alpha   90.00
_cell.angle_beta   90.00
_cell.angle_gamma   90.00
#
_symmetry.space_group_name_H-M   'P 1'
#
loop_
_entity.id
_entity.type
_entity.pdbx_description
1 polymer ?
#
loop_
_entity_poly.entity_id
_entity_poly.type
_entity_poly.pdbx_seq_one_letter_code
_entity_poly.pdbx_strand_id
1 'polypeptide(L)' 'MDVDKWQKSWSDYKLNLKKRAAEIERSRNLTGGGPACSKTLNDFELKILEILGESFFKGTGTQELASTGRHVSAST' A
#
# COMPACT_ATOMS: atom_id res chain seq x y z
N MET A 1 -1.26 8.25 32.53
CA MET A 1 -0.96 7.84 31.14
C MET A 1 -0.91 9.10 30.31
N ASP A 2 0.28 9.55 29.91
CA ASP A 2 0.45 10.75 29.09
C ASP A 2 -0.22 10.58 27.73
N VAL A 3 -1.17 11.48 27.43
CA VAL A 3 -1.93 11.46 26.18
C VAL A 3 -0.99 11.55 24.96
N ASP A 4 0.02 12.42 25.07
CA ASP A 4 0.99 12.70 24.03
C ASP A 4 1.84 11.48 23.67
N LYS A 5 2.22 10.70 24.69
CA LYS A 5 3.05 9.52 24.53
C LYS A 5 2.33 8.42 23.77
N TRP A 6 1.06 8.14 24.10
CA TRP A 6 0.31 7.11 23.36
C TRP A 6 0.00 7.55 21.93
N GLN A 7 -0.28 8.84 21.71
CA GLN A 7 -0.52 9.36 20.36
C GLN A 7 0.71 9.20 19.47
N LYS A 8 1.89 9.48 20.01
CA LYS A 8 3.16 9.27 19.31
C LYS A 8 3.38 7.80 18.99
N SER A 9 3.30 6.93 20.00
CA SER A 9 3.47 5.48 19.81
C SER A 9 2.48 4.89 18.80
N TRP A 10 1.23 5.33 18.82
CA TRP A 10 0.23 4.91 17.86
C TRP A 10 0.53 5.39 16.43
N SER A 11 1.06 6.61 16.31
CA SER A 11 1.45 7.17 15.01
C SER A 11 2.63 6.40 14.40
N ASP A 12 3.67 6.12 15.18
CA ASP A 12 4.80 5.28 14.78
C ASP A 12 4.35 3.87 14.37
N TYR A 13 3.46 3.27 15.16
CA TYR A 13 2.90 1.96 14.87
C TYR A 13 2.17 1.93 13.51
N LYS A 14 1.26 2.90 13.28
CA LYS A 14 0.53 3.04 12.02
C LYS A 14 1.47 3.23 10.83
N LEU A 15 2.53 4.01 10.96
CA LEU A 15 3.50 4.20 9.88
C LEU A 15 4.21 2.89 9.49
N ASN A 16 4.60 2.10 10.49
CA ASN A 16 5.22 0.80 10.25
C ASN A 16 4.23 -0.19 9.61
N LEU A 17 3.00 -0.23 10.11
CA LEU A 17 1.93 -1.05 9.55
C LEU A 17 1.64 -0.68 8.09
N LYS A 18 1.55 0.63 7.77
CA LYS A 18 1.35 1.13 6.41
C LYS A 18 2.43 0.64 5.46
N LYS A 19 3.70 0.78 5.85
CA LYS A 19 4.85 0.36 5.02
C LYS A 19 4.81 -1.14 4.75
N ARG A 20 4.53 -1.95 5.77
CA ARG A 20 4.44 -3.41 5.63
C ARG A 20 3.28 -3.82 4.72
N ALA A 21 2.10 -3.25 4.94
CA ALA A 21 0.93 -3.54 4.13
C ALA A 21 1.15 -3.15 2.65
N ALA A 22 1.74 -1.97 2.40
CA ALA A 22 2.08 -1.52 1.06
C ALA A 22 3.14 -2.41 0.38
N GLU A 23 4.16 -2.87 1.12
CA GLU A 23 5.18 -3.79 0.61
C GLU A 23 4.55 -5.13 0.18
N ILE A 24 3.69 -5.71 1.03
CA ILE A 24 2.99 -6.97 0.74
C ILE A 24 2.10 -6.81 -0.49
N GLU A 25 1.32 -5.73 -0.57
CA GLU A 25 0.46 -5.46 -1.70
C GLU A 25 1.25 -5.26 -2.99
N ARG A 26 2.37 -4.54 -2.92
CA ARG A 26 3.29 -4.39 -4.06
C ARG A 26 3.85 -5.74 -4.50
N SER A 27 4.29 -6.58 -3.56
CA SER A 27 4.75 -7.94 -3.86
C SER A 27 3.65 -8.81 -4.47
N ARG A 28 2.39 -8.67 -4.04
CA ARG A 28 1.24 -9.37 -4.65
C ARG A 28 0.99 -8.95 -6.09
N ASN A 29 1.21 -7.68 -6.42
CA ASN A 29 0.98 -7.12 -7.75
C ASN A 29 2.18 -7.28 -8.71
N LEU A 30 3.38 -7.58 -8.21
CA LEU A 30 4.56 -7.84 -9.03
C LEU A 30 4.67 -9.34 -9.34
N THR A 31 4.10 -9.78 -10.46
CA THR A 31 4.13 -11.18 -10.92
C THR A 31 5.42 -11.58 -11.65
N GLY A 32 6.52 -10.83 -11.49
CA GLY A 32 7.82 -11.23 -12.03
C GLY A 32 8.38 -12.39 -11.21
N GLY A 33 8.82 -13.48 -11.85
CA GLY A 33 9.17 -14.79 -11.27
C GLY A 33 10.32 -14.85 -10.24
N GLY A 34 10.34 -13.93 -9.27
CA GLY A 34 11.11 -14.01 -8.04
C GLY A 34 10.33 -14.74 -6.93
N PRO A 35 11.02 -15.09 -5.82
CA PRO A 35 10.41 -15.84 -4.73
C PRO A 35 9.22 -15.08 -4.13
N ALA A 36 8.15 -15.83 -3.82
CA ALA A 36 6.96 -15.29 -3.16
C ALA A 36 7.37 -14.54 -1.88
N CYS A 37 6.89 -13.31 -1.72
CA CYS A 37 7.11 -12.56 -0.49
C CYS A 37 6.38 -13.27 0.65
N SER A 38 7.11 -13.96 1.53
CA SER A 38 6.59 -14.69 2.69
C SER A 38 6.22 -13.80 3.88
N LYS A 39 6.17 -12.47 3.66
CA LYS A 39 5.81 -11.52 4.70
C LYS A 39 4.29 -11.44 4.80
N THR A 40 3.76 -11.92 5.91
CA THR A 40 2.33 -11.84 6.25
C THR A 40 2.14 -10.87 7.40
N LEU A 41 0.95 -10.28 7.49
CA LEU A 41 0.51 -9.50 8.66
C LEU A 41 -0.07 -10.44 9.70
N ASN A 42 0.11 -10.12 10.97
CA ASN A 42 -0.50 -10.87 12.07
C ASN A 42 -2.00 -10.54 12.18
N ASP A 43 -2.78 -11.38 12.86
CA ASP A 43 -4.24 -11.21 13.02
C ASP A 43 -4.63 -9.83 13.58
N PHE A 44 -3.82 -9.31 14.49
CA PHE A 44 -4.03 -7.99 15.08
C PHE A 44 -3.76 -6.85 14.07
N GLU A 45 -2.70 -6.96 13.28
CA GLU A 45 -2.36 -5.99 12.23
C GLU A 45 -3.45 -5.97 11.14
N LEU A 46 -3.99 -7.15 10.79
CA LEU A 46 -5.10 -7.28 9.84
C LEU A 46 -6.37 -6.60 10.35
N LYS A 47 -6.76 -6.82 11.61
CA LYS A 47 -7.90 -6.13 12.23
C LYS A 47 -7.72 -4.63 12.28
N ILE A 48 -6.50 -4.15 12.59
CA ILE A 48 -6.22 -2.72 12.57
C ILE A 48 -6.34 -2.14 11.16
N LEU A 49 -5.83 -2.84 10.15
CA LEU A 49 -6.01 -2.42 8.76
C LEU A 49 -7.47 -2.41 8.32
N GLU A 50 -8.26 -3.39 8.76
CA GLU A 50 -9.70 -3.41 8.52
C GLU A 50 -10.38 -2.16 9.11
N ILE A 51 -10.00 -1.76 10.33
CA ILE A 51 -10.48 -0.53 10.98
C ILE A 51 -10.01 0.73 10.24
N LEU A 52 -8.76 0.76 9.76
CA LEU A 52 -8.18 1.92 9.07
C LEU A 52 -8.60 2.04 7.60
N GLY A 53 -9.06 0.93 7.00
CA GLY A 53 -9.47 0.84 5.60
C GLY A 53 -8.31 0.59 4.62
N GLU A 54 -8.63 0.02 3.45
CA GLU A 54 -7.64 -0.32 2.42
C GLU A 54 -6.89 0.89 1.83
N SER A 55 -7.55 2.05 1.78
CA SER A 55 -6.96 3.31 1.31
C SER A 55 -5.79 3.78 2.18
N PHE A 56 -5.63 3.22 3.38
CA PHE A 56 -4.54 3.52 4.27
C PHE A 56 -3.17 3.14 3.70
N PHE A 57 -3.08 2.04 2.94
CA PHE A 57 -1.82 1.49 2.43
C PHE A 57 -1.77 1.34 0.91
N LYS A 58 -2.92 1.15 0.24
CA LYS A 58 -3.03 1.40 -1.20
C LYS A 58 -2.99 2.91 -1.38
N GLY A 59 -1.79 3.46 -1.56
CA GLY A 59 -1.64 4.89 -1.87
C GLY A 59 -2.65 5.25 -2.97
N THR A 60 -3.45 6.29 -2.75
CA THR A 60 -4.30 6.85 -3.80
C THR A 60 -3.35 7.37 -4.86
N GLY A 61 -3.01 6.52 -5.83
CA GLY A 61 -2.38 6.96 -7.04
C GLY A 61 -3.35 7.91 -7.68
N THR A 62 -3.12 9.21 -7.53
CA THR A 62 -3.34 10.13 -8.64
C THR A 62 -2.41 9.63 -9.74
N GLN A 63 -2.79 8.53 -10.39
CA GLN A 63 -2.33 8.25 -11.73
C GLN A 63 -2.99 9.36 -12.52
N GLU A 64 -2.23 10.43 -12.71
CA GLU A 64 -2.52 11.44 -13.71
C GLU A 64 -2.86 10.65 -14.97
N LEU A 65 -4.13 10.73 -15.37
CA LEU A 65 -4.65 10.07 -16.54
C LEU A 65 -3.99 10.75 -17.74
N ALA A 66 -2.73 10.42 -18.00
CA ALA A 66 -1.99 10.80 -19.19
C ALA A 66 -2.69 10.06 -20.33
N SER A 67 -3.71 10.74 -20.84
CA SER A 67 -4.53 10.35 -21.97
C SER A 67 -3.60 9.87 -23.06
N THR A 68 -3.65 8.57 -23.32
CA THR A 68 -2.84 7.92 -24.34
C THR A 68 -3.27 8.47 -25.69
N GLY A 69 -2.58 9.51 -26.16
CA GLY A 69 -2.60 9.93 -27.56
C GLY A 69 -1.90 8.88 -28.41
N ARG A 70 -2.55 7.73 -28.63
CA ARG A 70 -2.15 6.77 -29.65
C ARG A 70 -2.44 7.41 -31.00
N HIS A 71 -1.46 8.17 -31.53
CA HIS A 71 -1.47 8.55 -32.94
C HIS A 71 -1.25 7.28 -33.75
N VAL A 72 -2.35 6.67 -34.19
CA VAL A 72 -2.32 5.76 -35.32
C VAL A 72 -2.16 6.63 -36.57
N SER A 73 -0.97 6.59 -37.15
CA SER A 73 -0.80 6.99 -38.55
C SER A 73 -0.18 5.81 -39.27
N ALA A 74 -1.06 4.94 -39.73
CA ALA A 74 -0.76 3.99 -40.78
C ALA A 74 -0.90 4.68 -42.14
N SER A 75 -0.04 4.25 -43.08
CA SER A 75 -0.22 4.32 -44.54
C SER A 75 0.02 5.70 -45.17
N THR A 76 0.71 5.85 -46.30
CA THR A 76 1.37 4.94 -47.26
C THR A 76 2.39 5.78 -48.02
#